data_AF-A0A0D2PUK2-F1
#
_entry.id   AF-A0A0D2PUK2-F1
#
_cell.length_a   1.000
_cell.length_b   1.000
_cell.length_c   1.000
_cell.angle_alpha   90.00
_cell.angle_beta   90.00
_cell.angle_gamma   90.00
#
_symmetry.space_group_name_H-M   'P 1'
#
loop_
_entity.id
_entity.type
_entity.pdbx_description
1 polymer ?
#
loop_
_entity_poly.entity_id
_entity_poly.type
_entity_poly.pdbx_seq_one_letter_code
_entity_poly.pdbx_strand_id
1 'polypeptide(L)'
;MMRFDLAMQVRPLEVQGHQQLLVQIELLCIGIDKHYSFLSMLGYKVFIVAVLAIFPLVPRSLSYRAYRLSFVGTACSSLYSLYALYGRPRAWNLQALQVYFQSIIATKDFIYLIYCLTFVTSHLFLKFALIPVLCRTLEHIAKFLRRNFNHSTLYRKYLEDPCVWVESNTTTINILSSHAEIGLGFLLIVSLFSWQRNIIQTFMYWQLLKLMYHAPVSAGYHQSVWVKIGRTVNPLVQRYAPFLNTPVSAIQRWWFR
;
A
#
# COMPACT_ATOMS: atom_id res chain seq x y z
N MET A 1 -14.48 -53.43 -48.71
CA MET A 1 -15.58 -52.85 -47.91
C MET A 1 -14.94 -52.14 -46.72
N MET A 2 -14.66 -50.85 -46.90
CA MET A 2 -14.02 -49.95 -45.94
C MET A 2 -15.12 -49.14 -45.24
N ARG A 3 -15.21 -49.20 -43.91
CA ARG A 3 -15.61 -48.09 -43.01
C ARG A 3 -15.80 -48.61 -41.59
N PHE A 4 -15.52 -47.70 -40.66
CA PHE A 4 -15.65 -47.77 -39.20
C PHE A 4 -14.41 -48.24 -38.45
N ASP A 5 -13.56 -47.26 -38.10
CA ASP A 5 -13.03 -47.11 -36.73
C ASP A 5 -12.23 -45.81 -36.63
N LEU A 6 -12.94 -44.68 -36.51
CA LEU A 6 -12.33 -43.34 -36.36
C LEU A 6 -13.06 -42.50 -35.30
N ALA A 7 -13.57 -43.14 -34.24
CA ALA A 7 -14.31 -42.46 -33.17
C ALA A 7 -13.84 -42.79 -31.74
N MET A 8 -12.67 -43.40 -31.55
CA MET A 8 -12.22 -43.84 -30.23
C MET A 8 -10.78 -43.42 -29.88
N GLN A 9 -10.30 -42.29 -30.41
CA GLN A 9 -8.96 -41.79 -30.07
C GLN A 9 -8.86 -40.26 -30.03
N VAL A 10 -9.85 -39.59 -29.43
CA VAL A 10 -9.79 -38.14 -29.16
C VAL A 10 -10.15 -37.80 -27.69
N ARG A 11 -10.68 -38.73 -26.89
CA ARG A 11 -11.19 -38.44 -25.54
C ARG A 11 -10.27 -38.63 -24.30
N PRO A 12 -9.01 -39.09 -24.34
CA PRO A 12 -8.19 -39.15 -23.12
C PRO A 12 -7.31 -37.90 -22.87
N LEU A 13 -7.07 -37.04 -23.86
CA LEU A 13 -6.15 -35.89 -23.71
C LEU A 13 -6.79 -34.67 -23.03
N GLU A 14 -8.10 -34.49 -23.17
CA GLU A 14 -8.82 -33.32 -22.64
C GLU A 14 -9.07 -33.43 -21.11
N VAL A 15 -9.28 -34.65 -20.61
CA VAL A 15 -9.50 -34.93 -19.18
C VAL A 15 -8.21 -34.75 -18.37
N GLN A 16 -7.06 -35.11 -18.94
CA GLN A 16 -5.77 -35.02 -18.26
C GLN A 16 -5.27 -33.58 -18.12
N GLY A 17 -5.55 -32.71 -19.10
CA GLY A 17 -5.31 -31.27 -19.00
C GLY A 17 -6.18 -30.62 -17.94
N HIS A 18 -7.46 -31.00 -17.84
CA HIS A 18 -8.41 -30.45 -16.86
C HIS A 18 -8.04 -30.79 -15.41
N GLN A 19 -7.51 -32.00 -15.17
CA GLN A 19 -7.11 -32.46 -13.84
C GLN A 19 -5.78 -31.86 -13.39
N GLN A 20 -4.82 -31.63 -14.30
CA GLN A 20 -3.63 -30.84 -14.02
C GLN A 20 -3.95 -29.37 -13.73
N LEU A 21 -4.92 -28.78 -14.44
CA LEU A 21 -5.38 -27.42 -14.20
C LEU A 21 -6.07 -27.30 -12.83
N LEU A 22 -6.90 -28.29 -12.45
CA LEU A 22 -7.53 -28.33 -11.12
C LEU A 22 -6.52 -28.45 -9.99
N VAL A 23 -5.51 -29.30 -10.12
CA VAL A 23 -4.44 -29.43 -9.11
C VAL A 23 -3.58 -28.16 -9.04
N GLN A 24 -3.29 -27.50 -10.17
CA GLN A 24 -2.62 -26.20 -10.18
C GLN A 24 -3.49 -25.11 -9.52
N ILE A 25 -4.80 -25.10 -9.77
CA ILE A 25 -5.75 -24.18 -9.13
C ILE A 25 -5.82 -24.44 -7.63
N GLU A 26 -5.90 -25.69 -7.18
CA GLU A 26 -5.93 -26.00 -5.74
C GLU A 26 -4.62 -25.64 -5.05
N LEU A 27 -3.47 -25.93 -5.65
CA LEU A 27 -2.16 -25.51 -5.13
C LEU A 27 -2.01 -23.99 -5.11
N LEU A 28 -2.52 -23.30 -6.13
CA LEU A 28 -2.58 -21.83 -6.17
C LEU A 28 -3.49 -21.31 -5.06
N CYS A 29 -4.66 -21.89 -4.85
CA CYS A 29 -5.62 -21.52 -3.80
C CYS A 29 -5.05 -21.75 -2.40
N ILE A 30 -4.36 -22.87 -2.15
CA ILE A 30 -3.71 -23.16 -0.87
C ILE A 30 -2.52 -22.22 -0.63
N GLY A 31 -1.74 -21.91 -1.66
CA GLY A 31 -0.64 -20.94 -1.59
C GLY A 31 -1.15 -19.54 -1.30
N ILE A 32 -2.24 -19.12 -1.96
CA ILE A 32 -2.97 -17.88 -1.71
C ILE A 32 -3.50 -17.89 -0.26
N ASP A 33 -4.14 -18.95 0.23
CA ASP A 33 -4.67 -18.94 1.59
C ASP A 33 -3.59 -18.81 2.67
N LYS A 34 -2.47 -19.54 2.52
CA LYS A 34 -1.32 -19.41 3.43
C LYS A 34 -0.70 -18.02 3.37
N HIS A 35 -0.60 -17.43 2.18
CA HIS A 35 -0.09 -16.08 1.99
C HIS A 35 -0.99 -15.04 2.68
N TYR A 36 -2.31 -15.13 2.49
CA TYR A 36 -3.27 -14.19 3.06
C TYR A 36 -3.38 -14.35 4.58
N SER A 37 -3.25 -15.59 5.09
CA SER A 37 -3.17 -15.86 6.52
C SER A 37 -1.91 -15.28 7.16
N PHE A 38 -0.76 -15.35 6.50
CA PHE A 38 0.48 -14.75 7.03
C PHE A 38 0.44 -13.21 7.00
N LEU A 39 -0.03 -12.62 5.90
CA LEU A 39 -0.17 -11.17 5.77
C LEU A 39 -1.13 -10.57 6.78
N SER A 40 -2.27 -11.23 7.00
CA SER A 40 -3.26 -10.80 8.00
C SER A 40 -2.74 -10.98 9.42
N MET A 41 -1.98 -12.06 9.70
CA MET A 41 -1.32 -12.28 10.98
C MET A 41 -0.31 -11.18 11.31
N LEU A 42 0.45 -10.72 10.31
CA LEU A 42 1.32 -9.56 10.47
C LEU A 42 0.52 -8.26 10.56
N GLY A 43 -0.54 -8.14 9.76
CA GLY A 43 -1.42 -6.96 9.70
C GLY A 43 -2.10 -6.64 11.03
N TYR A 44 -2.65 -7.63 11.74
CA TYR A 44 -3.28 -7.38 13.04
C TYR A 44 -2.25 -6.93 14.09
N LYS A 45 -1.05 -7.53 14.10
CA LYS A 45 0.02 -7.13 15.03
C LYS A 45 0.46 -5.70 14.75
N VAL A 46 0.65 -5.36 13.47
CA VAL A 46 1.00 -4.01 13.05
C VAL A 46 -0.10 -3.02 13.43
N PHE A 47 -1.38 -3.37 13.28
CA PHE A 47 -2.51 -2.52 13.66
C PHE A 47 -2.54 -2.25 15.17
N ILE A 48 -2.45 -3.29 16.00
CA ILE A 48 -2.42 -3.13 17.47
C ILE A 48 -1.23 -2.25 17.88
N VAL A 49 -0.05 -2.52 17.33
CA VAL A 49 1.17 -1.75 17.64
C VAL A 49 1.07 -0.30 17.15
N ALA A 50 0.43 -0.05 16.00
CA ALA A 50 0.24 1.30 15.47
C ALA A 50 -0.78 2.10 16.29
N VAL A 51 -1.88 1.47 16.72
CA VAL A 51 -2.87 2.08 17.64
C VAL A 51 -2.20 2.43 18.97
N LEU A 52 -1.40 1.52 19.53
CA LEU A 52 -0.62 1.77 20.75
C LEU A 52 0.36 2.94 20.59
N ALA A 53 0.99 3.10 19.42
CA ALA A 53 1.91 4.19 19.17
C ALA A 53 1.23 5.57 19.12
N ILE A 54 -0.02 5.64 18.63
CA ILE A 54 -0.80 6.88 18.54
C ILE A 54 -1.38 7.28 19.90
N PHE A 55 -1.77 6.30 20.72
CA PHE A 55 -2.45 6.54 21.98
C PHE A 55 -1.61 7.42 22.95
N PRO A 56 -2.17 8.54 23.47
CA PRO A 56 -1.40 9.54 24.21
C PRO A 56 -0.95 9.09 25.59
N LEU A 57 -1.54 8.02 26.15
CA LEU A 57 -1.24 7.49 27.48
C LEU A 57 -0.01 6.56 27.52
N VAL A 58 0.61 6.26 26.37
CA VAL A 58 1.75 5.33 26.27
C VAL A 58 3.08 6.06 26.49
N PRO A 59 4.03 5.51 27.29
CA PRO A 59 5.33 6.12 27.51
C PRO A 59 6.11 6.30 26.19
N ARG A 60 6.82 7.43 26.07
CA ARG A 60 7.48 7.86 24.81
C ARG A 60 8.45 6.81 24.23
N SER A 61 9.16 6.07 25.08
CA SER A 61 10.08 5.01 24.66
C SER A 61 9.35 3.83 24.01
N LEU A 62 8.19 3.44 24.55
CA LEU A 62 7.37 2.35 24.01
C LEU A 62 6.67 2.79 22.72
N SER A 63 6.12 4.01 22.68
CA SER A 63 5.51 4.59 21.48
C SER A 63 6.50 4.69 20.32
N TYR A 64 7.76 5.07 20.58
CA TYR A 64 8.83 5.09 19.57
C TYR A 64 9.17 3.68 19.04
N ARG A 65 9.30 2.69 19.93
CA ARG A 65 9.55 1.30 19.52
C ARG A 65 8.37 0.73 18.73
N ALA A 66 7.14 0.98 19.19
CA ALA A 66 5.92 0.58 18.53
C ALA A 66 5.83 1.18 17.13
N TYR A 67 6.08 2.48 16.98
CA TYR A 67 6.16 3.15 15.68
C TYR A 67 7.12 2.43 14.73
N ARG A 68 8.38 2.20 15.13
CA ARG A 68 9.36 1.52 14.27
C ARG A 68 8.93 0.10 13.92
N LEU A 69 8.39 -0.64 14.89
CA LEU A 69 7.89 -2.00 14.68
C LEU A 69 6.71 -2.03 13.71
N SER A 70 5.81 -1.04 13.75
CA SER A 70 4.72 -0.93 12.78
C SER A 70 5.25 -0.76 11.36
N PHE A 71 6.20 0.14 11.12
CA PHE A 71 6.77 0.31 9.77
C PHE A 71 7.59 -0.89 9.31
N VAL A 72 8.41 -1.48 10.20
CA VAL A 72 9.17 -2.70 9.86
C VAL A 72 8.22 -3.85 9.53
N GLY A 73 7.16 -4.03 10.34
CA GLY A 73 6.15 -5.04 10.09
C GLY A 73 5.41 -4.85 8.77
N THR A 74 5.02 -3.60 8.45
CA THR A 74 4.40 -3.28 7.16
C THR A 74 5.37 -3.45 5.99
N ALA A 75 6.63 -3.07 6.15
CA ALA A 75 7.67 -3.26 5.12
C ALA A 75 7.91 -4.74 4.85
N CYS A 76 8.09 -5.56 5.89
CA CYS A 76 8.26 -7.02 5.75
C CYS A 76 7.03 -7.67 5.11
N SER A 77 5.83 -7.28 5.53
CA SER A 77 4.57 -7.75 4.95
C SER A 77 4.46 -7.41 3.46
N SER A 78 4.75 -6.16 3.10
CA SER A 78 4.71 -5.70 1.70
C SER A 78 5.79 -6.36 0.84
N LEU A 79 6.99 -6.54 1.37
CA LEU A 79 8.08 -7.25 0.70
C LEU A 79 7.73 -8.72 0.45
N TYR A 80 7.12 -9.38 1.45
CA TYR A 80 6.64 -10.75 1.31
C TYR A 80 5.55 -10.85 0.24
N SER A 81 4.57 -9.94 0.21
CA SER A 81 3.57 -9.89 -0.86
C SER A 81 4.18 -9.77 -2.25
N LEU A 82 5.13 -8.85 -2.41
CA LEU A 82 5.80 -8.67 -3.69
C LEU A 82 6.56 -9.92 -4.11
N TYR A 83 7.29 -10.53 -3.18
CA TYR A 83 8.05 -11.74 -3.45
C TYR A 83 7.14 -12.91 -3.82
N ALA A 84 5.99 -13.07 -3.18
CA ALA A 84 5.06 -14.15 -3.46
C ALA A 84 4.30 -13.96 -4.78
N LEU A 85 3.94 -12.71 -5.14
CA LEU A 85 3.19 -12.41 -6.37
C LEU A 85 4.08 -12.31 -7.61
N TYR A 86 5.26 -11.70 -7.49
CA TYR A 86 6.15 -11.42 -8.63
C TYR A 86 7.39 -12.32 -8.69
N GLY A 87 7.63 -13.12 -7.64
CA GLY A 87 8.73 -14.07 -7.60
C GLY A 87 10.11 -13.42 -7.55
N ARG A 88 11.11 -14.10 -8.11
CA ARG A 88 12.49 -13.61 -8.22
C ARG A 88 12.73 -13.00 -9.60
N PRO A 89 13.61 -11.99 -9.72
CA PRO A 89 14.01 -11.47 -11.02
C PRO A 89 14.63 -12.58 -11.88
N ARG A 90 14.29 -12.57 -13.18
CA ARG A 90 14.72 -13.60 -14.16
C ARG A 90 16.24 -13.74 -14.25
N ALA A 91 16.97 -12.66 -14.02
CA ALA A 91 18.42 -12.62 -13.91
C ALA A 91 18.84 -11.45 -12.99
N TRP A 92 20.00 -11.57 -12.36
CA TRP A 92 20.62 -10.50 -11.56
C TRP A 92 21.43 -9.50 -12.41
N ASN A 93 21.07 -9.34 -13.68
CA ASN A 93 21.64 -8.31 -14.52
C ASN A 93 20.84 -6.99 -14.36
N LEU A 94 21.47 -5.85 -14.65
CA LEU A 94 20.83 -4.54 -14.52
C LEU A 94 19.55 -4.44 -15.37
N GLN A 95 19.53 -5.05 -16.55
CA GLN A 95 18.41 -5.01 -17.48
C GLN A 95 17.19 -5.79 -17.00
N ALA A 96 17.35 -7.04 -16.53
CA ALA A 96 16.23 -7.82 -16.00
C ALA A 96 15.74 -7.26 -14.67
N LEU A 97 16.65 -6.66 -13.86
CA LEU A 97 16.25 -5.96 -12.65
C LEU A 97 15.42 -4.70 -12.98
N GLN A 98 15.79 -3.94 -14.00
CA GLN A 98 15.01 -2.79 -14.47
C GLN A 98 13.61 -3.23 -14.91
N VAL A 99 13.50 -4.29 -15.73
CA VAL A 99 12.21 -4.83 -16.17
C VAL A 99 11.36 -5.32 -14.97
N TYR A 100 12.00 -5.95 -13.99
CA TYR A 100 11.35 -6.38 -12.75
C TYR A 100 10.84 -5.18 -11.93
N PHE A 101 11.63 -4.11 -11.81
CA PHE A 101 11.15 -2.91 -11.13
C PHE A 101 9.99 -2.24 -11.86
N GLN A 102 10.00 -2.22 -13.19
CA GLN A 102 8.90 -1.67 -13.98
C GLN A 102 7.58 -2.42 -13.75
N SER A 103 7.62 -3.74 -13.51
CA SER A 103 6.40 -4.50 -13.23
C SER A 103 5.85 -4.27 -11.82
N ILE A 104 6.70 -3.98 -10.84
CA ILE A 104 6.26 -3.81 -9.43
C ILE A 104 6.06 -2.35 -9.02
N ILE A 105 6.66 -1.37 -9.72
CA ILE A 105 6.71 0.03 -9.26
C ILE A 105 5.33 0.68 -9.10
N ALA A 106 4.36 0.26 -9.91
CA ALA A 106 2.98 0.75 -9.88
C ALA A 106 2.09 0.02 -8.85
N THR A 107 2.63 -0.94 -8.10
CA THR A 107 1.84 -1.73 -7.14
C THR A 107 1.69 -1.03 -5.80
N LYS A 108 0.52 -1.21 -5.16
CA LYS A 108 0.26 -0.67 -3.81
C LYS A 108 1.27 -1.25 -2.80
N ASP A 109 1.73 -2.48 -2.97
CA ASP A 109 2.70 -3.11 -2.05
C ASP A 109 4.09 -2.50 -2.16
N PHE A 110 4.57 -2.23 -3.37
CA PHE A 110 5.86 -1.57 -3.57
C PHE A 110 5.87 -0.13 -3.05
N ILE A 111 4.81 0.62 -3.32
CA ILE A 111 4.69 2.01 -2.83
C ILE A 111 4.77 2.06 -1.31
N TYR A 112 4.06 1.18 -0.60
CA TYR A 112 4.10 1.14 0.86
C TYR A 112 5.40 0.54 1.43
N LEU A 113 6.08 -0.34 0.69
CA LEU A 113 7.43 -0.78 1.06
C LEU A 113 8.38 0.41 1.11
N ILE A 114 8.42 1.23 0.04
CA ILE A 114 9.28 2.43 -0.03
C ILE A 114 8.85 3.47 1.02
N TYR A 115 7.55 3.66 1.21
CA TYR A 115 6.99 4.52 2.27
C TYR A 115 7.55 4.11 3.65
N CYS A 116 7.43 2.83 4.01
CA CYS A 116 7.88 2.33 5.30
C CYS A 116 9.40 2.42 5.45
N LEU A 117 10.16 2.07 4.42
CA LEU A 117 11.62 2.17 4.43
C LEU A 117 12.09 3.60 4.70
N THR A 118 11.42 4.61 4.14
CA THR A 118 11.75 6.03 4.33
C THR A 118 11.63 6.46 5.80
N PHE A 119 10.65 5.92 6.53
CA PHE A 119 10.45 6.24 7.95
C PHE A 119 11.21 5.31 8.91
N VAL A 120 11.56 4.08 8.51
CA VAL A 120 12.38 3.16 9.33
C VAL A 120 13.83 3.62 9.43
N THR A 121 14.39 4.14 8.34
CA THR A 121 15.79 4.60 8.26
C THR A 121 15.98 5.98 8.90
N SER A 122 14.90 6.74 9.08
CA SER A 122 14.94 8.09 9.61
C SER A 122 14.71 8.11 11.12
N HIS A 123 15.41 8.99 11.84
CA HIS A 123 15.20 9.20 13.29
C HIS A 123 13.99 10.09 13.60
N LEU A 124 13.33 10.63 12.57
CA LEU A 124 12.20 11.55 12.69
C LEU A 124 10.94 10.82 13.15
N PHE A 125 10.43 11.16 14.33
CA PHE A 125 9.23 10.55 14.91
C PHE A 125 7.97 11.39 14.60
N LEU A 126 7.31 11.07 13.49
CA LEU A 126 6.03 11.70 13.11
C LEU A 126 4.86 10.73 13.31
N LYS A 127 4.09 10.88 14.38
CA LYS A 127 2.91 10.04 14.64
C LYS A 127 1.90 10.03 13.48
N PHE A 128 1.77 11.15 12.76
CA PHE A 128 0.92 11.26 11.56
C PHE A 128 1.29 10.26 10.45
N ALA A 129 2.54 9.79 10.40
CA ALA A 129 2.99 8.79 9.41
C ALA A 129 2.37 7.41 9.61
N LEU A 130 1.76 7.15 10.78
CA LEU A 130 1.06 5.89 11.02
C LEU A 130 -0.35 5.86 10.42
N ILE A 131 -0.94 7.01 10.06
CA ILE A 131 -2.32 7.07 9.55
C ILE A 131 -2.49 6.22 8.27
N PRO A 132 -1.64 6.37 7.22
CA PRO A 132 -1.73 5.54 6.02
C PRO A 132 -1.54 4.04 6.30
N VAL A 133 -0.62 3.73 7.23
CA VAL A 133 -0.36 2.34 7.66
C VAL A 133 -1.58 1.75 8.35
N LEU A 134 -2.25 2.52 9.23
CA LEU A 134 -3.48 2.10 9.89
C LEU A 134 -4.60 1.86 8.87
N CYS A 135 -4.85 2.81 7.97
CA CYS A 135 -5.86 2.69 6.92
C CYS A 135 -5.66 1.38 6.11
N ARG A 136 -4.42 1.10 5.72
CA ARG A 136 -4.08 -0.12 4.99
C ARG A 136 -4.28 -1.39 5.82
N THR A 137 -3.81 -1.42 7.06
CA THR A 137 -3.98 -2.60 7.91
C THR A 137 -5.45 -2.86 8.24
N LEU A 138 -6.27 -1.83 8.38
CA LEU A 138 -7.71 -1.94 8.58
C LEU A 138 -8.39 -2.63 7.38
N GLU A 139 -8.03 -2.25 6.14
CA GLU A 139 -8.52 -2.93 4.93
C GLU A 139 -8.15 -4.43 4.90
N HIS A 140 -6.91 -4.77 5.26
CA HIS A 140 -6.46 -6.17 5.29
C HIS A 140 -7.15 -6.99 6.38
N ILE A 141 -7.34 -6.40 7.57
CA ILE A 141 -7.99 -7.06 8.70
C ILE A 141 -9.48 -7.30 8.41
N ALA A 142 -10.19 -6.33 7.85
CA ALA A 142 -11.60 -6.48 7.50
C ALA A 142 -11.83 -7.64 6.51
N LYS A 143 -11.02 -7.70 5.45
CA LYS A 143 -11.07 -8.79 4.46
C LYS A 143 -10.73 -10.15 5.07
N PHE A 144 -9.73 -10.19 5.95
CA PHE A 144 -9.33 -11.43 6.61
C PHE A 144 -10.39 -11.95 7.58
N LEU A 145 -10.93 -11.08 8.44
CA LEU A 145 -11.95 -11.44 9.40
C LEU A 145 -13.20 -11.99 8.70
N ARG A 146 -13.64 -11.31 7.63
CA ARG A 146 -14.80 -11.74 6.85
C ARG A 146 -14.56 -13.10 6.17
N ARG A 147 -13.38 -13.35 5.60
CA ARG A 147 -13.07 -14.62 4.93
C ARG A 147 -13.01 -15.81 5.88
N ASN A 148 -12.42 -15.63 7.06
CA ASN A 148 -12.10 -16.75 7.97
C ASN A 148 -13.14 -16.96 9.07
N PHE A 149 -13.81 -15.90 9.52
CA PHE A 149 -14.67 -15.94 10.71
C PHE A 149 -16.14 -15.69 10.40
N ASN A 150 -16.57 -15.76 9.13
CA ASN A 150 -17.97 -15.52 8.73
C ASN A 150 -18.99 -16.41 9.47
N HIS A 151 -18.56 -17.60 9.88
CA HIS A 151 -19.40 -18.57 10.61
C HIS A 151 -19.33 -18.42 12.14
N SER A 152 -18.44 -17.58 12.67
CA SER A 152 -18.28 -17.40 14.12
C SER A 152 -19.34 -16.46 14.70
N THR A 153 -19.96 -16.87 15.81
CA THR A 153 -20.97 -16.07 16.52
C THR A 153 -20.41 -14.77 17.10
N LEU A 154 -19.13 -14.74 17.48
CA LEU A 154 -18.45 -13.54 17.96
C LEU A 154 -18.23 -12.51 16.83
N TYR A 155 -17.91 -12.97 15.63
CA TYR A 155 -17.75 -12.11 14.46
C TYR A 155 -19.09 -11.44 14.10
N ARG A 156 -20.16 -12.23 13.99
CA ARG A 156 -21.51 -11.72 13.70
C ARG A 156 -22.01 -10.71 14.73
N LYS A 157 -21.70 -10.90 16.01
CA LYS A 157 -22.21 -10.03 17.08
C LYS A 157 -21.51 -8.67 17.18
N TYR A 158 -20.21 -8.59 16.88
CA TYR A 158 -19.42 -7.37 17.16
C TYR A 158 -18.59 -6.84 15.98
N LEU A 159 -18.20 -7.69 15.04
CA LEU A 159 -17.21 -7.35 14.01
C LEU A 159 -17.78 -7.31 12.58
N GLU A 160 -18.95 -7.88 12.35
CA GLU A 160 -19.61 -7.90 11.05
C GLU A 160 -19.92 -6.48 10.55
N ASP A 161 -20.64 -5.67 11.33
CA ASP A 161 -21.00 -4.30 10.92
C ASP A 161 -19.77 -3.41 10.65
N PRO A 162 -18.73 -3.37 11.52
CA PRO A 162 -17.51 -2.61 11.23
C PRO A 162 -16.76 -3.11 9.99
N CYS A 163 -16.68 -4.43 9.77
CA CYS A 163 -15.98 -4.97 8.60
C CYS A 163 -16.70 -4.62 7.29
N VAL A 164 -18.03 -4.71 7.28
CA VAL A 164 -18.87 -4.31 6.14
C VAL A 164 -18.77 -2.81 5.90
N TRP A 165 -18.74 -2.00 6.96
CA TRP A 165 -18.54 -0.55 6.85
C TRP A 165 -17.18 -0.21 6.22
N VAL A 166 -16.09 -0.86 6.66
CA VAL A 166 -14.75 -0.65 6.10
C VAL A 166 -14.73 -1.00 4.61
N GLU A 167 -15.33 -2.13 4.22
CA GLU A 167 -15.33 -2.58 2.84
C GLU A 167 -16.16 -1.65 1.94
N SER A 168 -17.33 -1.22 2.40
CA SER A 168 -18.19 -0.25 1.69
C SER A 168 -17.60 1.16 1.60
N ASN A 169 -16.74 1.56 2.54
CA ASN A 169 -16.12 2.89 2.61
C ASN A 169 -14.63 2.89 2.22
N THR A 170 -14.18 1.91 1.45
CA THR A 170 -12.78 1.79 1.01
C THR A 170 -12.27 3.06 0.31
N THR A 171 -13.12 3.73 -0.49
CA THR A 171 -12.77 4.98 -1.15
C THR A 171 -12.49 6.10 -0.16
N THR A 172 -13.35 6.28 0.85
CA THR A 172 -13.18 7.28 1.92
C THR A 172 -11.89 7.04 2.71
N ILE A 173 -11.58 5.78 3.04
CA ILE A 173 -10.36 5.39 3.75
C ILE A 173 -9.12 5.73 2.92
N ASN A 174 -9.12 5.44 1.62
CA ASN A 174 -7.99 5.77 0.74
C ASN A 174 -7.86 7.29 0.52
N ILE A 175 -8.97 8.04 0.45
CA ILE A 175 -8.93 9.52 0.40
C ILE A 175 -8.32 10.07 1.70
N LEU A 176 -8.70 9.55 2.87
CA LEU A 176 -8.12 9.94 4.15
C LEU A 176 -6.62 9.65 4.19
N SER A 177 -6.21 8.47 3.73
CA SER A 177 -4.80 8.09 3.58
C SER A 177 -4.04 9.10 2.71
N SER A 178 -4.58 9.47 1.55
CA SER A 178 -3.95 10.44 0.65
C SER A 178 -3.86 11.85 1.23
N HIS A 179 -4.84 12.29 2.02
CA HIS A 179 -4.73 13.56 2.77
C HIS A 179 -3.58 13.49 3.79
N ALA A 180 -3.44 12.38 4.51
CA ALA A 180 -2.37 12.19 5.46
C ALA A 180 -1.00 12.10 4.76
N GLU A 181 -0.89 11.39 3.63
CA GLU A 181 0.33 11.26 2.82
C GLU A 181 0.80 12.64 2.30
N ILE A 182 -0.09 13.43 1.70
CA ILE A 182 0.25 14.77 1.22
C ILE A 182 0.57 15.71 2.40
N GLY A 183 -0.20 15.65 3.48
CA GLY A 183 0.06 16.41 4.71
C GLY A 183 1.43 16.11 5.31
N LEU A 184 1.87 14.85 5.30
CA LEU A 184 3.22 14.46 5.70
C LEU A 184 4.29 15.06 4.81
N GLY A 185 4.04 15.17 3.50
CA GLY A 185 4.96 15.84 2.57
C GLY A 185 5.24 17.28 2.97
N PHE A 186 4.18 18.01 3.31
CA PHE A 186 4.29 19.38 3.82
C PHE A 186 4.95 19.43 5.21
N LEU A 187 4.63 18.51 6.12
CA LEU A 187 5.28 18.42 7.43
C LEU A 187 6.80 18.18 7.30
N LEU A 188 7.22 17.38 6.31
CA LEU A 188 8.65 17.18 6.03
C LEU A 188 9.31 18.46 5.52
N ILE A 189 8.65 19.23 4.65
CA ILE A 189 9.16 20.57 4.26
C ILE A 189 9.31 21.47 5.49
N VAL A 190 8.30 21.54 6.36
CA VAL A 190 8.37 22.32 7.60
C VAL A 190 9.51 21.83 8.50
N SER A 191 9.73 20.51 8.56
CA SER A 191 10.81 19.92 9.36
C SER A 191 12.22 20.31 8.89
N LEU A 192 12.40 20.71 7.62
CA LEU A 192 13.69 21.20 7.12
C LEU A 192 14.14 22.49 7.79
N PHE A 193 13.21 23.28 8.32
CA PHE A 193 13.49 24.50 9.09
C PHE A 193 13.83 24.21 10.56
N SER A 194 13.76 22.95 10.99
CA SER A 194 14.09 22.51 12.34
C SER A 194 15.55 22.02 12.45
N TRP A 195 16.02 21.81 13.69
CA TRP A 195 17.34 21.26 13.97
C TRP A 195 17.51 19.80 13.50
N GLN A 196 16.41 19.04 13.41
CA GLN A 196 16.39 17.66 12.92
C GLN A 196 16.14 17.56 11.40
N ARG A 197 16.77 18.43 10.62
CA ARG A 197 16.62 18.47 9.16
C ARG A 197 17.11 17.19 8.50
N ASN A 198 16.27 16.59 7.67
CA ASN A 198 16.64 15.45 6.83
C ASN A 198 16.25 15.73 5.37
N ILE A 199 17.18 16.35 4.64
CA ILE A 199 16.99 16.77 3.24
C ILE A 199 16.78 15.55 2.35
N ILE A 200 17.57 14.49 2.55
CA ILE A 200 17.49 13.26 1.75
C ILE A 200 16.13 12.59 1.94
N GLN A 201 15.65 12.44 3.18
CA GLN A 201 14.33 11.88 3.47
C GLN A 201 13.22 12.71 2.83
N THR A 202 13.29 14.03 2.94
CA THR A 202 12.28 14.91 2.35
C THR A 202 12.27 14.74 0.84
N PHE A 203 13.42 14.78 0.18
CA PHE A 203 13.52 14.55 -1.26
C PHE A 203 12.95 13.18 -1.67
N MET A 204 13.38 12.10 -1.01
CA MET A 204 12.91 10.74 -1.28
C MET A 204 11.39 10.61 -1.11
N TYR A 205 10.83 11.24 -0.07
CA TYR A 205 9.39 11.22 0.18
C TYR A 205 8.60 11.99 -0.87
N TRP A 206 9.11 13.13 -1.35
CA TRP A 206 8.49 13.90 -2.42
C TRP A 206 8.54 13.16 -3.77
N GLN A 207 9.60 12.39 -4.04
CA GLN A 207 9.63 11.46 -5.19
C GLN A 207 8.58 10.35 -5.06
N LEU A 208 8.40 9.81 -3.86
CA LEU A 208 7.36 8.81 -3.58
C LEU A 208 5.95 9.38 -3.79
N LEU A 209 5.67 10.60 -3.31
CA LEU A 209 4.38 11.26 -3.55
C LEU A 209 4.16 11.52 -5.05
N LYS A 210 5.21 11.88 -5.78
CA LYS A 210 5.15 12.00 -7.24
C LYS A 210 4.84 10.65 -7.89
N LEU A 211 5.42 9.56 -7.42
CA LEU A 211 5.07 8.21 -7.89
C LEU A 211 3.60 7.89 -7.59
N MET A 212 3.12 8.15 -6.37
CA MET A 212 1.73 7.92 -5.96
C MET A 212 0.72 8.73 -6.79
N TYR A 213 1.11 9.92 -7.27
CA TYR A 213 0.31 10.76 -8.14
C TYR A 213 0.09 10.15 -9.54
N HIS A 214 1.08 9.41 -10.06
CA HIS A 214 1.02 8.79 -11.39
C HIS A 214 0.62 7.31 -11.36
N ALA A 215 0.85 6.62 -10.24
CA ALA A 215 0.56 5.20 -10.13
C ALA A 215 -0.96 4.94 -10.16
N PRO A 216 -1.46 4.05 -11.04
CA PRO A 216 -2.90 3.87 -11.26
C PRO A 216 -3.67 3.46 -10.00
N VAL A 217 -3.01 2.78 -9.06
CA VAL A 217 -3.59 2.31 -7.79
C VAL A 217 -3.91 3.44 -6.80
N SER A 218 -3.27 4.60 -6.91
CA SER A 218 -3.37 5.71 -5.95
C SER A 218 -3.61 7.08 -6.59
N ALA A 219 -3.42 7.19 -7.91
CA ALA A 219 -3.47 8.44 -8.66
C ALA A 219 -4.79 9.17 -8.47
N GLY A 220 -5.94 8.49 -8.60
CA GLY A 220 -7.25 9.12 -8.48
C GLY A 220 -7.46 9.81 -7.13
N TYR A 221 -7.04 9.16 -6.03
CA TYR A 221 -7.14 9.74 -4.70
C TYR A 221 -6.21 10.94 -4.53
N HIS A 222 -4.93 10.80 -4.91
CA HIS A 222 -3.95 11.89 -4.79
C HIS A 222 -4.29 13.09 -5.66
N GLN A 223 -4.71 12.87 -6.91
CA GLN A 223 -5.14 13.92 -7.83
C GLN A 223 -6.33 14.69 -7.26
N SER A 224 -7.32 13.99 -6.69
CA SER A 224 -8.48 14.64 -6.06
C SER A 224 -8.08 15.59 -4.93
N VAL A 225 -7.11 15.18 -4.09
CA VAL A 225 -6.60 16.01 -2.99
C VAL A 225 -5.81 17.20 -3.52
N TRP A 226 -4.94 17.00 -4.50
CA TRP A 226 -4.19 18.10 -5.13
C TRP A 226 -5.09 19.13 -5.81
N VAL A 227 -6.17 18.69 -6.48
CA VAL A 227 -7.17 19.59 -7.05
C VAL A 227 -7.86 20.41 -5.95
N LYS A 228 -8.22 19.79 -4.83
CA LYS A 228 -8.85 20.49 -3.69
C LYS A 228 -7.90 21.51 -3.07
N ILE A 229 -6.62 21.16 -2.90
CA ILE A 229 -5.58 22.08 -2.43
C ILE A 229 -5.44 23.25 -3.41
N GLY A 230 -5.31 22.98 -4.71
CA GLY A 230 -5.17 24.01 -5.74
C GLY A 230 -6.35 24.99 -5.75
N ARG A 231 -7.59 24.49 -5.66
CA ARG A 231 -8.79 25.35 -5.58
C ARG A 231 -8.80 26.27 -4.35
N THR A 232 -8.21 25.82 -3.24
CA THR A 232 -8.17 26.58 -1.98
C THR A 232 -7.01 27.56 -1.95
N VAL A 233 -5.83 27.14 -2.41
CA VAL A 233 -4.57 27.87 -2.26
C VAL A 233 -4.34 28.87 -3.39
N ASN A 234 -4.69 28.53 -4.64
CA ASN A 234 -4.46 29.42 -5.80
C ASN A 234 -5.08 30.82 -5.64
N PRO A 235 -6.35 31.00 -5.19
CA PRO A 235 -6.89 32.35 -5.01
C PRO A 235 -6.17 33.14 -3.92
N LEU A 236 -5.68 32.47 -2.87
CA LEU A 236 -4.91 33.11 -1.80
C LEU A 236 -3.53 33.54 -2.28
N VAL A 237 -2.86 32.70 -3.07
CA VAL A 237 -1.56 33.02 -3.67
C VAL A 237 -1.69 34.22 -4.61
N GLN A 238 -2.71 34.23 -5.47
CA GLN A 238 -2.96 35.36 -6.37
C GLN A 238 -3.24 36.67 -5.63
N ARG A 239 -3.95 36.59 -4.50
CA ARG A 239 -4.33 37.77 -3.71
C ARG A 239 -3.22 38.32 -2.82
N TYR A 240 -2.45 37.44 -2.16
CA TYR A 240 -1.54 37.85 -1.09
C TYR A 240 -0.06 37.64 -1.41
N ALA A 241 0.29 36.74 -2.34
CA ALA A 241 1.67 36.38 -2.62
C ALA A 241 1.93 36.07 -4.11
N PRO A 242 1.69 37.03 -5.03
CA PRO A 242 1.81 36.78 -6.47
C PRO A 242 3.22 36.40 -6.91
N PHE A 243 4.25 36.75 -6.12
CA PHE A 243 5.64 36.33 -6.35
C PHE A 243 5.83 34.80 -6.29
N LEU A 244 4.93 34.07 -5.61
CA LEU A 244 4.98 32.60 -5.54
C LEU A 244 4.49 31.91 -6.82
N ASN A 245 3.85 32.63 -7.76
CA ASN A 245 3.37 32.02 -9.00
C ASN A 245 4.50 31.38 -9.83
N THR A 246 5.65 32.06 -9.92
CA THR A 246 6.83 31.55 -10.64
C THR A 246 7.36 30.24 -10.05
N PRO A 247 7.74 30.16 -8.75
CA PRO A 247 8.22 28.90 -8.17
C PRO A 247 7.15 27.81 -8.14
N VAL A 248 5.87 28.14 -7.90
CA VAL A 248 4.77 27.16 -7.95
C VAL A 248 4.64 26.56 -9.35
N SER A 249 4.69 27.38 -10.41
CA SER A 249 4.61 26.88 -11.78
C SER A 249 5.81 25.99 -12.16
N ALA A 250 7.01 26.30 -11.66
CA ALA A 250 8.20 25.48 -11.86
C ALA A 250 8.06 24.11 -11.17
N ILE A 251 7.57 24.10 -9.93
CA ILE A 251 7.30 22.88 -9.17
C ILE A 251 6.20 22.05 -9.86
N GLN A 252 5.14 22.67 -10.35
CA GLN A 252 4.08 21.99 -11.10
C GLN A 252 4.61 21.32 -12.37
N ARG A 253 5.47 21.98 -13.14
CA ARG A 253 6.11 21.36 -14.31
C ARG A 253 6.98 20.18 -13.93
N TRP A 254 7.72 20.26 -12.83
CA TRP A 254 8.49 19.12 -12.32
C TRP A 254 7.57 17.99 -11.84
N TRP A 255 6.42 18.32 -11.25
CA TRP A 255 5.45 17.36 -10.74
C TRP A 255 4.78 16.55 -11.84
N PHE A 256 4.39 17.19 -12.95
CA PHE A 256 3.66 16.54 -14.06
C PHE A 256 4.55 15.87 -15.11
N ARG A 257 5.86 16.04 -15.05
CA ARG A 257 6.82 15.31 -15.90
C ARG A 257 7.11 13.93 -15.34
#